data_AF-A0A3D2WEL9-F1
#
_entry.id   AF-A0A3D2WEL9-F1
#
_cell.length_a   1.000
_cell.length_b   1.000
_cell.length_c   1.000
_cell.angle_alpha   90.00
_cell.angle_beta   90.00
_cell.angle_gamma   90.00
#
_symmetry.space_group_name_H-M   'P 1'
#
loop_
_entity.id
_entity.type
_entity.pdbx_description
1 polymer ?
#
loop_
_entity_poly.entity_id
_entity_poly.type
_entity_poly.pdbx_seq_one_letter_code
_entity_poly.pdbx_strand_id
1 'polypeptide(L)'
;MLKAQKREGTGKGVARKLRQEGRVPAVLYGRELGTMHLSLDIHEAENLFYSISTENTIVGLKVEGVGEPFQTLVREIQSHPFKSSLIHVDFLRIQAGVAVDVEVPLSLIGDPVGVKNSGGVLEQVMNELPVKCIPSKIPELIEVDVS
;
A
#
# COMPACT_ATOMS: atom_id res chain seq x y z
N MET A 1 13.06 5.33 -1.85
CA MET A 1 12.99 4.42 -3.02
C MET A 1 13.30 3.02 -2.54
N LEU A 2 12.52 2.04 -2.98
CA LEU A 2 12.67 0.64 -2.60
C LEU A 2 13.33 -0.15 -3.74
N LYS A 3 14.32 -0.98 -3.44
CA LYS A 3 14.99 -1.81 -4.44
C LYS A 3 14.23 -3.12 -4.65
N ALA A 4 14.17 -3.56 -5.89
CA ALA A 4 13.52 -4.81 -6.27
C ALA A 4 14.40 -5.58 -7.26
N GLN A 5 14.32 -6.91 -7.17
CA GLN A 5 14.95 -7.81 -8.13
C GLN A 5 13.86 -8.57 -8.88
N LYS A 6 14.04 -8.77 -10.19
CA LYS A 6 13.18 -9.70 -10.92
C LYS A 6 13.40 -11.11 -10.37
N ARG A 7 12.30 -11.84 -10.15
CA ARG A 7 12.38 -13.24 -9.76
C ARG A 7 11.88 -14.14 -10.87
N GLU A 8 12.56 -15.26 -11.04
CA GLU A 8 12.14 -16.34 -11.90
C GLU A 8 11.34 -17.38 -11.09
N GLY A 9 10.30 -17.94 -11.72
CA GLY A 9 9.40 -18.90 -11.07
C GLY A 9 8.30 -18.24 -10.22
N THR A 10 7.16 -18.93 -10.17
CA THR A 10 5.95 -18.51 -9.46
C THR A 10 5.42 -19.64 -8.57
N GLY A 11 4.45 -19.32 -7.71
CA GLY A 11 3.79 -20.31 -6.85
C GLY A 11 4.37 -20.44 -5.44
N LYS A 12 3.77 -21.36 -4.67
CA LYS A 12 3.93 -21.49 -3.22
C LYS A 12 5.35 -21.86 -2.78
N GLY A 13 6.00 -22.77 -3.50
CA GLY A 13 7.35 -23.26 -3.16
C GLY A 13 8.41 -22.17 -3.28
N VAL A 14 8.40 -21.45 -4.41
CA VAL A 14 9.31 -20.33 -4.68
C VAL A 14 9.12 -19.21 -3.66
N ALA A 15 7.87 -18.83 -3.39
CA ALA A 15 7.57 -17.80 -2.40
C ALA A 15 8.04 -18.19 -0.98
N ARG A 16 7.89 -19.46 -0.59
CA ARG A 16 8.37 -19.95 0.71
C ARG A 16 9.90 -19.88 0.81
N LYS A 17 10.61 -20.28 -0.24
CA LYS A 17 12.08 -20.25 -0.29
C LYS A 17 12.59 -18.81 -0.19
N LEU A 18 12.02 -17.87 -0.96
CA LEU A 18 12.39 -16.46 -0.88
C LEU A 18 12.24 -15.89 0.53
N ARG A 19 11.15 -16.19 1.23
CA ARG A 19 10.96 -15.74 2.62
C ARG A 19 11.98 -16.34 3.58
N GLN A 20 12.42 -17.57 3.36
CA GLN A 20 13.49 -18.19 4.15
C GLN A 20 14.86 -17.52 3.90
N GLU A 21 15.06 -16.97 2.70
CA GLU A 21 16.26 -16.23 2.31
C GLU A 21 16.21 -14.74 2.73
N GLY A 22 15.24 -14.33 3.55
CA GLY A 22 15.10 -12.93 3.97
C GLY A 22 14.55 -12.02 2.88
N ARG A 23 13.80 -12.57 1.91
CA ARG A 23 13.21 -11.79 0.81
C ARG A 23 11.69 -11.90 0.79
N VAL A 24 11.03 -10.82 0.41
CA VAL A 24 9.56 -10.76 0.29
C VAL A 24 9.19 -10.80 -1.19
N PRO A 25 8.35 -11.76 -1.63
CA PRO A 25 7.83 -11.76 -2.99
C PRO A 25 6.92 -10.53 -3.20
N ALA A 26 7.02 -9.92 -4.37
CA ALA A 26 6.18 -8.80 -4.76
C ALA A 26 5.75 -8.91 -6.23
N VAL A 27 4.76 -8.11 -6.62
CA VAL A 27 4.36 -7.94 -8.01
C VAL A 27 4.25 -6.47 -8.36
N LEU A 28 4.68 -6.13 -9.58
CA LEU A 28 4.45 -4.84 -10.18
C LEU A 28 3.61 -5.05 -11.44
N TYR A 29 2.46 -4.40 -11.54
CA TYR A 29 1.60 -4.47 -12.72
C TYR A 29 1.06 -3.09 -13.09
N GLY A 30 0.54 -2.96 -14.31
CA GLY A 30 -0.12 -1.74 -14.78
C GLY A 30 -0.68 -1.93 -16.19
N ARG A 31 -1.44 -0.94 -16.68
CA ARG A 31 -2.13 -1.03 -17.98
C ARG A 31 -1.22 -1.38 -19.16
N GLU A 32 -0.03 -0.81 -19.19
CA GLU A 32 0.95 -1.02 -20.28
C GLU A 32 2.16 -1.85 -19.85
N LEU A 33 2.39 -1.95 -18.54
CA LEU A 33 3.44 -2.78 -17.96
C LEU A 33 2.76 -4.08 -17.53
N GLY A 34 2.81 -5.11 -18.38
CA GLY A 34 2.37 -6.44 -17.97
C GLY A 34 2.98 -6.86 -16.63
N THR A 35 2.42 -7.88 -15.99
CA THR A 35 2.82 -8.24 -14.62
C THR A 35 4.29 -8.67 -14.54
N MET A 36 5.05 -7.97 -13.69
CA MET A 36 6.43 -8.29 -13.35
C MET A 36 6.48 -8.91 -11.96
N HIS A 37 7.06 -10.09 -11.87
CA HIS A 37 7.31 -10.75 -10.59
C HIS A 37 8.63 -10.27 -9.99
N LEU A 38 8.55 -9.76 -8.77
CA LEU A 38 9.67 -9.14 -8.08
C LEU A 38 9.94 -9.83 -6.74
N SER A 39 11.12 -9.57 -6.19
CA SER A 39 11.49 -9.86 -4.81
C SER A 39 12.15 -8.62 -4.17
N LEU A 40 11.80 -8.36 -2.92
CA LEU A 40 12.29 -7.26 -2.12
C LEU A 40 13.17 -7.81 -1.00
N ASP A 41 14.12 -7.02 -0.53
CA ASP A 41 14.78 -7.28 0.75
C ASP A 41 13.78 -7.06 1.89
N ILE A 42 13.70 -7.99 2.84
CA ILE A 42 12.70 -7.92 3.91
C ILE A 42 12.94 -6.73 4.84
N HIS A 43 14.19 -6.39 5.14
CA HIS A 43 14.52 -5.31 6.07
C HIS A 43 14.26 -3.94 5.42
N GLU A 44 14.65 -3.75 4.15
CA GLU A 44 14.33 -2.52 3.42
C GLU A 44 12.80 -2.34 3.31
N ALA A 45 12.06 -3.42 3.02
CA ALA A 45 10.60 -3.38 2.91
C ALA A 45 9.93 -3.07 4.25
N GLU A 46 10.29 -3.80 5.31
CA GLU A 46 9.72 -3.59 6.66
C GLU A 46 9.97 -2.16 7.14
N ASN A 47 11.20 -1.65 7.04
CA ASN A 47 11.50 -0.27 7.45
C ASN A 47 10.65 0.78 6.72
N LEU A 48 10.42 0.58 5.42
CA LEU A 48 9.55 1.46 4.65
C LEU A 48 8.10 1.34 5.13
N PHE A 49 7.57 0.13 5.25
CA PHE A 49 6.15 -0.11 5.56
C PHE A 49 5.79 0.10 7.03
N TYR A 50 6.74 0.05 7.96
CA TYR A 50 6.53 0.47 9.35
C TYR A 50 6.44 2.00 9.51
N SER A 51 7.02 2.77 8.59
CA SER A 51 7.12 4.23 8.71
C SER A 51 6.07 5.00 7.90
N ILE A 52 5.32 4.32 7.04
CA ILE A 52 4.25 4.91 6.23
C ILE A 52 2.89 4.39 6.71
N SER A 53 1.88 5.26 6.75
CA SER A 53 0.51 4.80 6.95
C SER A 53 0.12 3.91 5.78
N THR A 54 -0.43 2.75 6.12
CA THR A 54 -0.85 1.68 5.22
C THR A 54 -1.74 2.17 4.07
N GLU A 55 -1.51 1.55 2.91
CA GLU A 55 -2.27 1.62 1.65
C GLU A 55 -2.41 3.02 1.02
N ASN A 56 -2.14 3.11 -0.29
CA ASN A 56 -2.09 4.35 -1.10
C ASN A 56 -0.85 5.26 -0.98
N THR A 57 0.24 4.78 -0.37
CA THR A 57 1.51 5.50 -0.46
C THR A 57 2.14 5.33 -1.85
N ILE A 58 2.60 6.44 -2.45
CA ILE A 58 3.41 6.42 -3.66
C ILE A 58 4.85 6.04 -3.31
N VAL A 59 5.36 4.97 -3.90
CA VAL A 59 6.72 4.46 -3.69
C VAL A 59 7.46 4.44 -5.03
N GLY A 60 8.69 4.96 -5.04
CA GLY A 60 9.61 4.77 -6.16
C GLY A 60 10.26 3.39 -6.07
N LEU A 61 10.02 2.52 -7.05
CA LEU A 61 10.54 1.16 -7.13
C LEU A 61 11.69 1.06 -8.15
N LYS A 62 12.91 0.76 -7.67
CA LYS A 62 14.08 0.57 -8.53
C LYS A 62 14.30 -0.91 -8.79
N VAL A 63 14.00 -1.35 -10.02
CA VAL A 63 14.19 -2.75 -10.43
C VAL A 63 15.60 -2.94 -10.99
N GLU A 64 16.33 -3.93 -10.48
CA GLU A 64 17.67 -4.26 -10.97
C GLU A 64 17.67 -4.59 -12.48
N GLY A 65 18.64 -4.02 -13.21
CA GLY A 65 18.74 -4.16 -14.66
C GLY A 65 17.70 -3.36 -15.47
N VAL A 66 16.84 -2.58 -14.82
CA VAL A 66 15.95 -1.59 -15.46
C VAL A 66 16.50 -0.20 -15.19
N GLY A 67 16.56 0.66 -16.22
CA GLY A 67 17.18 1.98 -16.13
C GLY A 67 16.47 2.91 -15.14
N GLU A 68 15.29 3.41 -15.54
CA GLU A 68 14.52 4.35 -14.72
C GLU A 68 13.66 3.63 -13.67
N PRO A 69 13.54 4.18 -12.45
CA PRO A 69 12.66 3.64 -11.42
C PRO A 69 11.19 3.83 -11.81
N PHE A 70 10.35 2.89 -11.38
CA PHE A 70 8.90 3.01 -11.52
C PHE A 70 8.33 3.84 -10.38
N GLN A 71 7.48 4.80 -10.70
CA GLN A 71 6.55 5.37 -9.73
C GLN A 71 5.39 4.40 -9.55
N THR A 72 5.16 3.95 -8.32
CA THR A 72 4.17 2.92 -8.02
C THR A 72 3.30 3.31 -6.84
N LEU A 73 2.05 2.85 -6.84
CA LEU A 73 1.18 2.88 -5.69
C LEU A 73 1.28 1.53 -5.00
N VAL A 74 1.39 1.54 -3.67
CA VAL A 74 1.24 0.31 -2.88
C VAL A 74 -0.24 -0.03 -2.82
N ARG A 75 -0.62 -1.13 -3.48
CA ARG A 75 -2.03 -1.55 -3.59
C ARG A 75 -2.46 -2.44 -2.44
N GLU A 76 -1.59 -3.35 -2.02
CA GLU A 76 -1.89 -4.29 -0.95
C GLU A 76 -0.59 -4.67 -0.25
N ILE A 77 -0.64 -4.76 1.07
CA ILE A 77 0.44 -5.29 1.91
C ILE A 77 -0.10 -6.49 2.67
N GLN A 78 0.38 -7.68 2.34
CA GLN A 78 0.05 -8.88 3.10
C GLN A 78 1.07 -9.07 4.22
N SER A 79 0.60 -9.01 5.45
CA SER A 79 1.40 -9.27 6.65
C SER A 79 1.02 -10.60 7.28
N HIS A 80 1.94 -11.20 8.05
CA HIS A 80 1.64 -12.42 8.78
C HIS A 80 0.76 -12.10 10.01
N PRO A 81 -0.39 -12.78 10.22
CA PRO A 81 -1.36 -12.38 11.25
C PRO A 81 -0.83 -12.47 12.69
N PHE A 82 0.18 -13.31 12.92
CA PHE A 82 0.80 -13.50 14.23
C PHE A 82 2.25 -13.01 14.32
N LYS A 83 2.94 -12.81 13.20
CA LYS A 83 4.37 -12.50 13.19
C LYS A 83 4.52 -11.12 12.57
N SER A 84 5.42 -10.32 13.11
CA SER A 84 5.73 -8.99 12.58
C SER A 84 6.55 -9.07 11.29
N SER A 85 6.05 -9.80 10.28
CA SER A 85 6.77 -10.11 9.05
C SER A 85 5.88 -9.95 7.82
N LEU A 86 6.42 -9.36 6.75
CA LEU A 86 5.76 -9.20 5.47
C LEU A 86 5.70 -10.52 4.67
N ILE A 87 4.55 -10.79 4.05
CA ILE A 87 4.27 -11.99 3.26
C ILE A 87 4.34 -11.69 1.76
N HIS A 88 3.72 -10.59 1.33
CA HIS A 88 3.63 -10.19 -0.07
C HIS A 88 3.33 -8.69 -0.19
N VAL A 89 3.75 -8.07 -1.30
CA VAL A 89 3.42 -6.68 -1.60
C VAL A 89 3.01 -6.52 -3.07
N ASP A 90 1.90 -5.82 -3.29
CA ASP A 90 1.38 -5.51 -4.62
C ASP A 90 1.62 -4.04 -4.95
N PHE A 91 2.24 -3.81 -6.11
CA PHE A 91 2.49 -2.49 -6.65
C PHE A 91 1.73 -2.26 -7.95
N LEU A 92 1.00 -1.16 -8.01
CA LEU A 92 0.39 -0.66 -9.24
C LEU A 92 1.29 0.43 -9.84
N ARG A 93 1.74 0.25 -11.09
CA ARG A 93 2.48 1.28 -11.82
C ARG A 93 1.58 2.50 -12.03
N ILE A 94 2.08 3.65 -11.61
CA ILE A 94 1.42 4.93 -11.82
C ILE A 94 1.85 5.52 -13.16
N GLN A 95 0.88 6.07 -13.89
CA GLN A 95 1.11 6.90 -15.07
C GLN A 95 0.56 8.30 -14.81
N ALA A 96 1.32 9.33 -15.22
CA ALA A 96 0.88 10.71 -15.07
C ALA A 96 -0.44 10.94 -15.83
N GLY A 97 -1.42 11.57 -15.16
CA GLY A 97 -2.72 11.90 -15.74
C GLY A 97 -3.73 10.75 -15.81
N VAL A 98 -3.36 9.52 -15.44
CA VAL A 98 -4.28 8.38 -15.39
C VAL A 98 -4.90 8.28 -14.01
N ALA A 99 -6.24 8.28 -13.94
CA ALA A 99 -6.96 8.12 -12.68
C ALA A 99 -6.74 6.71 -12.08
N VAL A 100 -6.61 6.67 -10.75
CA VAL A 100 -6.50 5.47 -9.93
C VAL A 100 -7.62 5.47 -8.90
N ASP A 101 -8.09 4.28 -8.53
CA ASP A 101 -9.05 4.08 -7.44
C ASP A 101 -8.27 3.74 -6.17
N VAL A 102 -8.44 4.51 -5.09
CA VAL A 102 -7.68 4.42 -3.83
C VAL A 102 -8.60 4.49 -2.62
N GLU A 103 -8.28 3.83 -1.50
CA GLU A 103 -9.10 3.85 -0.28
C GLU A 103 -8.54 4.85 0.74
N VAL A 104 -9.10 6.06 0.79
CA VAL A 104 -8.53 7.14 1.60
C VAL A 104 -9.09 7.08 3.02
N PRO A 105 -8.24 7.12 4.07
CA PRO A 105 -8.71 7.08 5.45
C PRO A 105 -9.55 8.31 5.81
N LEU A 106 -10.58 8.06 6.62
CA LEU A 106 -11.47 9.06 7.19
C LEU A 106 -11.00 9.42 8.61
N SER A 107 -10.90 10.71 8.90
CA SER A 107 -10.67 11.24 10.25
C SER A 107 -11.86 12.05 10.70
N LEU A 108 -12.47 11.62 11.80
CA LEU A 108 -13.58 12.36 12.41
C LEU A 108 -13.01 13.48 13.28
N ILE A 109 -13.46 14.71 13.03
CA ILE A 109 -13.09 15.91 13.79
C ILE A 109 -14.32 16.50 14.47
N GLY A 110 -14.13 17.16 15.61
CA GLY A 110 -15.23 17.77 16.38
C GLY A 110 -15.83 16.87 17.45
N ASP A 111 -16.67 17.46 18.30
CA ASP A 111 -17.31 16.81 19.46
C ASP A 111 -18.82 16.61 19.19
N PRO A 112 -19.31 15.39 18.95
CA PRO A 112 -20.72 15.17 18.65
C PRO A 112 -21.63 15.56 19.81
N VAL A 113 -22.65 16.38 19.53
CA VAL A 113 -23.63 16.85 20.53
C VAL A 113 -24.30 15.69 21.27
N GLY A 114 -24.63 14.60 20.57
CA GLY A 114 -25.29 13.43 21.16
C GLY A 114 -24.40 12.66 22.14
N VAL A 115 -23.09 12.65 21.91
CA VAL A 115 -22.12 12.07 22.86
C VAL A 115 -21.96 12.99 24.06
N LYS A 116 -21.77 14.30 23.82
CA LYS A 116 -21.51 15.30 24.86
C LYS A 116 -22.69 15.55 25.80
N ASN A 117 -23.91 15.65 25.26
CA ASN A 117 -25.08 16.12 25.99
C ASN A 117 -26.10 15.03 26.29
N SER A 118 -26.04 13.89 25.60
CA SER A 118 -27.08 12.86 25.66
C SER A 118 -26.55 11.47 26.03
N GLY A 119 -25.26 11.34 26.35
CA GLY A 119 -24.64 10.06 26.73
C GLY A 119 -24.61 9.01 25.61
N GLY A 120 -24.74 9.45 24.35
CA GLY A 120 -24.66 8.59 23.18
C GLY A 120 -23.24 8.09 22.90
N VAL A 121 -23.14 7.10 22.00
CA VAL A 121 -21.86 6.56 21.52
C VAL A 121 -21.75 6.88 20.03
N LEU A 122 -20.61 7.44 19.61
CA LEU A 122 -20.28 7.60 18.20
C LEU A 122 -19.74 6.26 17.66
N GLU A 123 -20.36 5.76 16.59
CA GLU A 123 -19.93 4.55 15.90
C GLU A 123 -19.48 4.90 14.48
N GLN A 124 -18.21 4.63 14.16
CA GLN A 124 -17.66 4.78 12.82
C GLN A 124 -17.73 3.45 12.07
N VAL A 125 -18.74 3.30 11.22
CA VAL A 125 -18.94 2.07 10.43
C VAL A 125 -17.94 1.97 9.27
N MET A 126 -17.50 3.11 8.74
CA MET A 126 -16.60 3.21 7.59
C MET A 126 -15.34 3.98 7.98
N ASN A 127 -14.18 3.34 7.86
CA ASN A 127 -12.89 3.95 8.20
C ASN A 127 -12.18 4.55 6.99
N GLU A 128 -12.54 4.13 5.78
CA GLU A 128 -11.89 4.52 4.54
C GLU A 128 -12.94 4.72 3.45
N LEU A 129 -12.68 5.64 2.52
CA LEU A 129 -13.57 5.95 1.41
C LEU A 129 -12.88 5.66 0.07
N PRO A 130 -13.51 4.90 -0.84
CA PRO A 130 -12.98 4.73 -2.19
C PRO A 130 -13.06 6.05 -2.96
N VAL A 131 -11.90 6.57 -3.38
CA VAL A 131 -11.74 7.81 -4.14
C VAL A 131 -11.10 7.50 -5.48
N LYS A 132 -11.67 8.06 -6.55
CA LYS A 132 -11.07 8.03 -7.88
C LYS A 132 -10.42 9.35 -8.19
N CYS A 133 -9.10 9.38 -8.29
CA CYS A 133 -8.35 10.60 -8.56
C CYS A 133 -7.07 10.33 -9.35
N ILE A 134 -6.48 11.38 -9.92
CA ILE A 134 -5.13 11.27 -10.47
C ILE A 134 -4.10 11.22 -9.34
N PRO A 135 -2.96 10.54 -9.52
CA PRO A 135 -1.93 10.36 -8.50
C PRO A 135 -1.48 11.65 -7.79
N SER A 136 -1.38 12.77 -8.53
CA SER A 136 -1.02 14.08 -7.99
C SER A 136 -2.06 14.72 -7.08
N LYS A 137 -3.23 14.09 -6.94
CA LYS A 137 -4.40 14.57 -6.19
C LYS A 137 -4.90 13.55 -5.18
N ILE A 138 -4.16 12.47 -4.92
CA ILE A 138 -4.48 11.52 -3.86
C ILE A 138 -4.42 12.28 -2.52
N PRO A 139 -5.54 12.40 -1.79
CA PRO A 139 -5.54 12.94 -0.44
C PRO A 139 -4.89 11.95 0.53
N GLU A 140 -4.14 12.45 1.51
CA GLU A 140 -3.59 11.61 2.58
C GLU A 140 -4.68 11.17 3.58
N LEU A 141 -5.69 12.02 3.78
CA LEU A 141 -6.77 11.87 4.75
C LEU A 141 -7.99 12.66 4.29
N ILE A 142 -9.19 12.21 4.65
CA ILE A 142 -10.43 12.98 4.51
C ILE A 142 -10.96 13.29 5.91
N GLU A 143 -11.04 14.57 6.24
CA GLU A 143 -11.64 15.04 7.49
C GLU A 143 -13.16 15.14 7.36
N VAL A 144 -13.87 14.63 8.37
CA VAL A 144 -15.33 14.67 8.47
C VAL A 144 -15.70 15.29 9.81
N ASP A 145 -16.40 16.42 9.76
CA ASP A 145 -16.88 17.12 10.95
C ASP A 145 -18.13 16.42 11.53
N VAL A 146 -18.07 16.08 12.81
CA VAL A 146 -19.14 15.40 13.55
C VAL A 146 -19.71 16.25 14.70
N SER A 147 -19.36 17.54 14.77
CA SER A 147 -19.86 18.48 15.77
C SER A 147 -21.34 18.84 15.66
#